data_AF-A0A347ANY6-F1
#
_entry.id   AF-A0A347ANY6-F1
#
_cell.length_a   1.000
_cell.length_b   1.000
_cell.length_c   1.000
_cell.angle_alpha   90.00
_cell.angle_beta   90.00
_cell.angle_gamma   90.00
#
_symmetry.space_group_name_H-M   'P 1'
#
loop_
_entity.id
_entity.type
_entity.pdbx_description
1 polymer ?
#
loop_
_entity_poly.entity_id
_entity_poly.type
_entity_poly.pdbx_seq_one_letter_code
_entity_poly.pdbx_strand_id
1 'polypeptide(L)' 'MLDPERIKIAESNFRKNLNEGLIKKAVPEENLIDALHDNALESLNVADFLNKEDFSPLWVIVSSYYSMYIWRKLF' A
#
# COMPACT_ATOMS: atom_id res chain seq x y z
N MET A 1 -16.37 7.17 16.28
CA MET A 1 -15.10 7.66 16.84
C MET A 1 -14.54 6.54 17.71
N LEU A 2 -13.23 6.25 17.64
CA LEU A 2 -12.64 5.19 18.46
C LEU A 2 -12.62 5.61 19.94
N ASP A 3 -12.91 4.67 20.83
CA ASP A 3 -12.88 4.85 22.28
C ASP A 3 -11.44 5.21 22.75
N PRO A 4 -11.24 6.33 23.48
CA PRO A 4 -9.93 6.72 23.99
C PRO A 4 -9.22 5.63 24.80
N GLU A 5 -9.97 4.80 25.51
CA GLU A 5 -9.39 3.69 26.29
C GLU A 5 -8.80 2.62 25.38
N ARG A 6 -9.49 2.33 24.25
CA ARG A 6 -9.00 1.40 23.23
C ARG A 6 -7.72 1.89 22.57
N ILE A 7 -7.57 3.21 22.39
CA ILE A 7 -6.35 3.81 21.83
C ILE A 7 -5.17 3.60 22.79
N LYS A 8 -5.36 3.83 24.10
CA LYS A 8 -4.31 3.61 25.11
C LYS A 8 -3.88 2.15 25.21
N ILE A 9 -4.85 1.24 25.18
CA ILE A 9 -4.57 -0.21 25.19
C ILE A 9 -3.74 -0.59 23.95
N ALA A 10 -4.10 -0.08 22.78
CA ALA A 10 -3.36 -0.35 21.55
C ALA A 10 -1.92 0.18 21.61
N GLU A 11 -1.72 1.39 22.13
CA GLU A 11 -0.38 1.97 22.29
C GLU A 11 0.50 1.17 23.27
N SER A 12 -0.08 0.78 24.42
CA SER A 12 0.61 -0.05 25.42
C SER A 12 1.04 -1.40 24.84
N ASN A 13 0.13 -2.07 24.13
CA ASN A 13 0.40 -3.35 23.46
C ASN A 13 1.47 -3.20 22.39
N PHE A 14 1.44 -2.13 21.59
CA PHE A 14 2.46 -1.86 20.57
C PHE A 14 3.85 -1.70 21.20
N ARG A 15 3.97 -0.89 22.25
CA ARG A 15 5.25 -0.70 22.98
C ARG A 15 5.75 -2.00 23.60
N LYS A 16 4.85 -2.79 24.21
CA LYS A 16 5.18 -4.12 24.74
C LYS A 16 5.72 -5.04 23.64
N ASN A 17 5.00 -5.17 22.54
CA ASN A 17 5.39 -6.03 21.42
C ASN A 17 6.70 -5.57 20.76
N LEU A 18 6.97 -4.27 20.71
CA LEU A 18 8.25 -3.72 20.25
C LEU A 18 9.40 -4.11 21.19
N ASN A 19 9.19 -3.99 22.51
CA ASN A 19 10.19 -4.35 23.52
C ASN A 19 10.46 -5.86 23.58
N GLU A 20 9.42 -6.67 23.38
CA GLU A 20 9.51 -8.14 23.32
C GLU A 20 10.04 -8.66 21.98
N GLY A 21 10.29 -7.77 21.01
CA GLY A 21 10.78 -8.14 19.67
C GLY A 21 9.76 -8.87 18.80
N LEU A 22 8.48 -8.91 19.22
CA LEU A 22 7.34 -9.44 18.47
C LEU A 22 6.99 -8.54 17.27
N ILE A 23 7.26 -7.24 17.41
CA ILE A 23 7.25 -6.26 16.31
C ILE A 23 8.69 -5.79 16.12
N LYS A 24 9.22 -5.93 14.91
CA LYS A 24 10.52 -5.38 14.53
C LYS A 24 10.32 -4.21 13.59
N LYS A 25 11.11 -3.16 13.76
CA LYS A 25 11.24 -2.13 12.73
C LYS A 25 11.96 -2.79 11.56
N ALA A 26 11.22 -3.06 10.48
CA ALA A 26 11.86 -3.40 9.22
C ALA A 26 12.55 -2.14 8.70
N VAL A 27 13.84 -2.25 8.35
CA VAL A 27 14.46 -1.22 7.54
C VAL A 27 13.79 -1.31 6.17
N PRO A 28 13.22 -0.22 5.65
CA PRO A 28 12.62 -0.25 4.33
C PRO A 28 13.71 -0.61 3.31
N GLU A 29 13.46 -1.62 2.50
CA GLU A 29 14.36 -1.96 1.40
C GLU A 29 14.09 -0.97 0.26
N GLU A 30 14.95 0.04 0.11
CA GLU A 30 14.78 1.15 -0.85
C GLU A 30 14.52 0.62 -2.27
N ASN A 31 15.30 -0.37 -2.72
CA ASN A 31 15.12 -1.00 -4.03
C ASN A 31 13.74 -1.64 -4.21
N LEU A 32 13.17 -2.23 -3.15
CA LEU A 32 11.83 -2.82 -3.19
C LEU A 32 10.77 -1.73 -3.25
N ILE A 33 10.96 -0.64 -2.50
CA ILE A 33 10.06 0.52 -2.53
C ILE A 33 10.03 1.14 -3.92
N ASP A 34 11.19 1.40 -4.50
CA ASP A 34 11.31 1.99 -5.83
C ASP A 34 10.67 1.07 -6.88
N ALA A 35 10.94 -0.23 -6.83
CA ALA A 35 10.31 -1.19 -7.73
C ALA A 35 8.78 -1.25 -7.58
N LEU A 36 8.25 -1.19 -6.35
CA LEU A 36 6.81 -1.15 -6.13
C LEU A 36 6.21 0.17 -6.61
N HIS A 37 6.88 1.29 -6.36
CA HIS A 37 6.47 2.62 -6.84
C HIS A 37 6.38 2.65 -8.36
N ASP A 38 7.44 2.21 -9.05
CA ASP A 38 7.51 2.21 -10.51
C ASP A 38 6.43 1.29 -11.11
N ASN A 39 6.20 0.12 -10.53
CA ASN A 39 5.13 -0.78 -10.96
C ASN A 39 3.72 -0.20 -10.76
N ALA A 40 3.50 0.54 -9.67
CA ALA A 40 2.23 1.20 -9.41
C ALA A 40 1.97 2.33 -10.42
N LEU A 41 3.01 3.10 -10.75
CA LEU A 41 2.97 4.16 -11.75
C LEU A 41 2.73 3.59 -13.15
N GLU A 42 3.43 2.51 -13.51
CA GLU A 42 3.27 1.85 -14.81
C GLU A 42 1.84 1.30 -14.97
N SER A 43 1.29 0.68 -13.92
CA SER A 43 -0.10 0.20 -13.94
C SER A 43 -1.11 1.35 -14.17
N LEU A 44 -0.83 2.52 -13.62
CA LEU A 44 -1.65 3.72 -13.82
C LEU A 44 -1.52 4.27 -15.25
N ASN A 45 -0.29 4.32 -15.79
CA ASN A 45 -0.04 4.73 -17.17
C ASN A 45 -0.75 3.82 -18.17
N VAL A 46 -0.74 2.51 -17.93
CA VAL A 46 -1.49 1.55 -18.74
C VAL A 46 -2.99 1.80 -18.65
N ALA A 47 -3.53 2.05 -17.46
CA ALA A 47 -4.96 2.36 -17.31
C ALA A 47 -5.34 3.64 -18.09
N ASP A 48 -4.53 4.69 -18.03
CA ASP A 48 -4.73 5.94 -18.76
C ASP A 48 -4.64 5.73 -20.28
N PHE A 49 -3.65 4.98 -20.75
CA PHE A 49 -3.52 4.60 -22.15
C PHE A 49 -4.76 3.85 -22.65
N LEU A 50 -5.18 2.80 -21.93
CA LEU A 50 -6.35 2.00 -22.30
C LEU A 50 -7.63 2.84 -22.32
N ASN A 51 -7.78 3.78 -21.39
CA ASN A 51 -8.93 4.68 -21.34
C ASN A 51 -8.92 5.69 -22.51
N LYS A 52 -7.75 6.22 -22.88
CA LYS A 52 -7.60 7.18 -23.99
C LYS A 52 -7.87 6.56 -25.35
N GLU A 53 -7.43 5.31 -25.54
CA GLU A 53 -7.60 4.56 -26.78
C GLU A 53 -8.94 3.82 -26.87
N ASP A 54 -9.88 4.08 -25.93
CA ASP A 54 -11.22 3.48 -25.86
C ASP A 54 -11.21 1.93 -25.90
N PHE A 55 -10.22 1.33 -25.23
CA PHE A 55 -10.18 -0.12 -25.02
C PHE A 55 -11.25 -0.56 -24.01
N SER A 56 -11.40 -1.88 -23.87
CA SER A 56 -12.33 -2.50 -22.93
C SER A 56 -12.27 -1.85 -21.52
N PRO A 57 -13.40 -1.34 -21.01
CA PRO A 57 -13.48 -0.76 -19.66
C PRO A 57 -13.04 -1.72 -18.55
N LEU A 58 -13.16 -3.04 -18.78
CA LEU A 58 -12.69 -4.04 -17.83
C LEU A 58 -11.18 -3.93 -17.60
N TRP A 59 -10.38 -3.71 -18.66
CA TRP A 59 -8.93 -3.61 -18.54
C TRP A 59 -8.49 -2.30 -17.89
N VAL A 60 -9.22 -1.20 -18.13
CA VAL A 60 -9.02 0.06 -17.41
C VAL A 60 -9.21 -0.14 -15.90
N ILE A 61 -10.28 -0.85 -15.50
CA ILE A 61 -10.58 -1.13 -14.09
C ILE A 61 -9.50 -2.04 -13.47
N VAL A 62 -9.10 -3.10 -14.18
CA VAL A 62 -8.09 -4.04 -13.71
C VAL A 62 -6.75 -3.34 -13.47
N SER A 63 -6.26 -2.56 -14.45
CA SER A 63 -4.99 -1.84 -14.31
C SER A 63 -5.03 -0.78 -13.21
N SER A 64 -6.14 -0.06 -13.09
CA SER A 64 -6.37 0.89 -11.99
C SER A 64 -6.32 0.21 -10.61
N TYR A 65 -6.98 -0.95 -10.48
CA TYR A 65 -6.97 -1.73 -9.25
C TYR A 65 -5.56 -2.20 -8.88
N TYR A 66 -4.77 -2.66 -9.84
CA TYR A 66 -3.38 -3.06 -9.59
C TYR A 66 -2.53 -1.89 -9.10
N SER A 67 -2.65 -0.71 -9.72
CA SER A 67 -1.96 0.49 -9.23
C SER A 67 -2.30 0.76 -7.76
N MET A 68 -3.59 0.80 -7.42
CA MET A 68 -4.06 1.03 -6.05
C MET A 68 -3.57 -0.05 -5.06
N TYR A 69 -3.61 -1.32 -5.47
CA TYR A 69 -3.16 -2.44 -4.64
C TYR A 69 -1.65 -2.35 -4.33
N ILE A 70 -0.84 -1.95 -5.30
CA ILE A 70 0.60 -1.80 -5.13
C ILE A 70 0.90 -0.58 -4.26
N TRP A 71 0.22 0.55 -4.47
CA TRP A 71 0.30 1.71 -3.57
C TRP A 71 -0.04 1.35 -2.12
N ARG A 72 -1.07 0.52 -1.90
CA ARG A 72 -1.40 0.01 -0.55
C ARG A 72 -0.31 -0.87 0.06
N LYS A 73 0.62 -1.43 -0.72
CA LYS A 73 1.75 -2.17 -0.16
C LYS A 73 2.88 -1.26 0.31
N LEU A 74 2.88 0.01 -0.12
CA LEU A 74 3.87 1.01 0.28
C LEU A 74 3.51 1.74 1.58
N PHE A 75 2.22 1.73 1.99
CA PHE A 75 1.69 2.44 3.17
C PHE A 75 1.01 1.48 4.15
#